data_AF-A0A525CH46-F1
#
_entry.id   AF-A0A525CH46-F1
#
_cell.length_a   1.000
_cell.length_b   1.000
_cell.length_c   1.000
_cell.angle_alpha   90.00
_cell.angle_beta   90.00
_cell.angle_gamma   90.00
#
_symmetry.space_group_name_H-M   'P 1'
#
loop_
_entity.id
_entity.type
_entity.pdbx_description
1 polymer ?
#
loop_
_entity_poly.entity_id
_entity_poly.type
_entity_poly.pdbx_seq_one_letter_code
_entity_poly.pdbx_strand_id
1 'polypeptide(L)'
;MTPEDFGQILSAGVDEFGISLSSNSLSTLHCYYQELQKWSRKVNLIARGTSAAEIVEKHFLDSLALLQSLDSERDNVVDIGSGAGFPGLVCKAGNPL
;
A
#
# COMPACT_ATOMS: atom_id res chain seq x y z
N MET A 1 -1.19 -14.74 0.93
CA MET A 1 -2.42 -14.08 0.45
C MET A 1 -2.38 -14.17 -1.07
N THR A 2 -3.47 -14.58 -1.70
CA THR A 2 -3.57 -14.57 -3.16
C THR A 2 -3.76 -13.13 -3.65
N PRO A 3 -3.50 -12.84 -4.94
CA PRO A 3 -3.84 -11.54 -5.53
C PRO A 3 -5.32 -11.19 -5.36
N GLU A 4 -6.21 -12.18 -5.45
CA GLU A 4 -7.66 -11.99 -5.31
C GLU A 4 -8.04 -11.61 -3.88
N ASP A 5 -7.53 -12.32 -2.87
CA ASP A 5 -7.79 -12.01 -1.46
C ASP A 5 -7.27 -10.61 -1.11
N PHE A 6 -6.06 -10.28 -1.58
CA PHE A 6 -5.43 -8.98 -1.36
C PHE A 6 -6.25 -7.86 -1.99
N GLY A 7 -6.65 -8.03 -3.25
CA GLY A 7 -7.49 -7.08 -3.97
C GLY A 7 -8.84 -6.87 -3.29
N GLN A 8 -9.49 -7.93 -2.80
CA GLN A 8 -10.76 -7.83 -2.09
C GLN A 8 -10.66 -7.01 -0.80
N ILE A 9 -9.65 -7.28 0.04
CA ILE A 9 -9.44 -6.54 1.29
C ILE A 9 -9.15 -5.06 1.00
N LEU A 10 -8.28 -4.80 0.01
CA LEU A 10 -7.91 -3.44 -0.34
C LEU A 10 -9.08 -2.66 -0.93
N SER A 11 -9.77 -3.22 -1.92
CA SER A 11 -10.93 -2.58 -2.55
C SER A 11 -12.01 -2.26 -1.53
N ALA A 12 -12.33 -3.21 -0.64
CA ALA A 12 -13.31 -2.97 0.42
C ALA A 12 -12.91 -1.81 1.34
N GLY A 13 -11.63 -1.72 1.75
CA GLY A 13 -11.16 -0.65 2.62
C GLY A 13 -11.09 0.72 1.94
N VAL A 14 -10.63 0.78 0.67
CA VAL A 14 -10.54 2.06 -0.05
C VAL A 14 -11.90 2.59 -0.50
N ASP A 15 -12.89 1.71 -0.70
CA ASP A 15 -14.27 2.10 -0.97
C ASP A 15 -14.87 2.90 0.20
N GLU A 16 -14.54 2.56 1.45
CA GLU A 16 -14.93 3.34 2.65
C GLU A 16 -14.30 4.74 2.64
N PHE A 17 -13.15 4.89 1.99
CA PHE A 17 -12.47 6.16 1.79
C PHE A 17 -12.94 6.92 0.54
N GLY A 18 -13.85 6.36 -0.27
CA GLY A 18 -14.25 6.95 -1.55
C GLY A 18 -13.11 7.01 -2.57
N ILE A 19 -12.10 6.14 -2.44
CA ILE A 19 -10.95 6.05 -3.35
C ILE A 19 -11.18 4.89 -4.32
N SER A 20 -10.98 5.12 -5.61
CA SER A 20 -11.03 4.06 -6.62
C SER A 20 -9.63 3.66 -7.06
N LEU A 21 -9.32 2.37 -7.01
CA LEU A 21 -8.07 1.81 -7.51
C LEU A 21 -8.27 1.14 -8.88
N SER A 22 -7.39 1.42 -9.82
CA SER A 22 -7.37 0.70 -11.10
C SER A 22 -6.82 -0.73 -10.92
N SER A 23 -7.15 -1.62 -11.85
CA SER A 23 -6.60 -3.00 -11.86
C SER A 23 -5.07 -3.03 -11.92
N ASN A 24 -4.46 -2.07 -12.62
CA ASN A 24 -3.00 -1.92 -12.66
C ASN A 24 -2.42 -1.49 -11.29
N SER A 25 -3.11 -0.58 -10.58
CA SER A 25 -2.70 -0.14 -9.23
C SER A 25 -2.78 -1.30 -8.24
N LEU A 26 -3.88 -2.05 -8.25
CA LEU A 26 -4.03 -3.27 -7.43
C LEU A 26 -2.92 -4.30 -7.72
N SER A 27 -2.61 -4.53 -9.00
CA SER A 27 -1.54 -5.46 -9.40
C SER A 27 -0.16 -4.98 -8.93
N THR A 28 0.10 -3.68 -9.02
CA THR A 28 1.36 -3.06 -8.57
C THR A 28 1.50 -3.13 -7.06
N LEU A 29 0.44 -2.81 -6.31
CA LEU A 29 0.40 -2.92 -4.85
C LEU A 29 0.59 -4.36 -4.39
N HIS A 30 0.00 -5.34 -5.09
CA HIS A 30 0.20 -6.75 -4.77
C HIS A 30 1.65 -7.20 -5.03
N CYS A 31 2.27 -6.75 -6.13
CA CYS A 31 3.69 -6.98 -6.41
C CYS A 31 4.57 -6.41 -5.29
N TYR A 32 4.27 -5.19 -4.84
CA TYR A 32 4.96 -4.57 -3.71
C TYR A 32 4.79 -5.38 -2.43
N TYR A 33 3.58 -5.83 -2.11
CA TYR A 33 3.35 -6.75 -0.98
C TYR A 33 4.21 -8.02 -1.07
N GLN A 34 4.33 -8.63 -2.24
CA GLN A 34 5.16 -9.83 -2.44
C GLN A 34 6.65 -9.55 -2.20
N GLU A 35 7.18 -8.46 -2.75
CA GLU A 35 8.59 -8.08 -2.53
C GLU A 35 8.83 -7.71 -1.06
N LEU A 36 7.89 -7.01 -0.41
CA LEU A 36 7.96 -6.71 1.01
C LEU A 36 8.06 -7.98 1.86
N GLN A 37 7.21 -8.99 1.61
CA GLN A 37 7.28 -10.28 2.30
C GLN A 37 8.61 -11.00 2.04
N LYS A 38 9.12 -10.92 0.82
CA LYS A 38 10.39 -11.53 0.42
C LYS A 38 11.58 -10.92 1.13
N TRP A 39 11.64 -9.59 1.19
CA TRP A 39 12.75 -8.87 1.82
C TRP A 39 12.64 -8.84 3.34
N SER A 40 11.42 -8.85 3.90
CA SER A 40 11.18 -8.93 5.35
C SER A 40 11.78 -10.18 6.00
N ARG A 41 12.05 -11.24 5.22
CA ARG A 41 12.77 -12.44 5.70
C ARG A 41 14.27 -12.20 5.93
N LYS A 42 14.86 -11.22 5.24
CA LYS A 42 16.31 -10.92 5.27
C LYS A 42 16.62 -9.68 6.09
N VAL A 43 15.75 -8.68 6.04
CA VAL A 43 15.90 -7.39 6.72
C VAL A 43 14.60 -7.08 7.48
N ASN A 44 14.69 -6.45 8.65
CA ASN A 44 13.52 -6.16 9.48
C ASN A 44 12.72 -4.97 8.92
N LEU A 45 12.00 -5.16 7.81
CA LEU A 45 11.14 -4.14 7.19
C LEU A 45 9.78 -4.02 7.87
N ILE A 46 9.26 -5.15 8.36
CA ILE A 46 8.03 -5.24 9.16
C ILE A 46 8.36 -6.05 10.42
N ALA A 47 7.62 -5.78 11.49
CA ALA A 47 7.70 -6.56 12.72
C ALA A 47 7.53 -8.07 12.44
N ARG A 48 8.36 -8.88 13.09
CA ARG A 48 8.31 -10.33 12.92
C ARG A 48 7.02 -10.87 13.51
N GLY A 49 6.35 -11.75 12.77
CA GLY A 49 5.10 -12.37 13.21
C GLY A 49 3.84 -11.57 12.89
N THR A 50 3.96 -10.38 12.28
CA THR A 50 2.79 -9.65 11.76
C THR A 50 2.09 -10.47 10.68
N SER A 51 0.78 -10.62 10.82
CA SER A 51 -0.02 -11.42 9.88
C SER A 51 -0.20 -10.71 8.54
N ALA A 52 -0.52 -11.47 7.49
CA ALA A 52 -0.74 -10.92 6.17
C ALA A 52 -1.86 -9.87 6.14
N ALA A 53 -2.96 -10.12 6.87
CA ALA A 53 -4.08 -9.19 6.98
C ALA A 53 -3.67 -7.89 7.69
N GLU A 54 -2.94 -7.99 8.81
CA GLU A 54 -2.44 -6.81 9.52
C GLU A 54 -1.48 -5.97 8.68
N ILE A 55 -0.66 -6.60 7.82
CA ILE A 55 0.21 -5.85 6.90
C ILE A 55 -0.64 -5.01 5.94
N VAL A 56 -1.67 -5.61 5.34
CA VAL A 56 -2.54 -4.91 4.39
C VAL A 56 -3.29 -3.78 5.09
N GLU A 57 -3.85 -4.04 6.26
CA GLU A 57 -4.61 -3.05 7.02
C GLU A 57 -3.73 -1.90 7.53
N LYS A 58 -2.67 -2.22 8.27
CA LYS A 58 -1.86 -1.22 9.00
C LYS A 58 -0.84 -0.48 8.14
N HIS A 59 -0.53 -0.99 6.94
CA HIS A 59 0.48 -0.37 6.07
C HIS A 59 -0.09 0.02 4.72
N PHE A 60 -0.85 -0.83 4.05
CA PHE A 60 -1.37 -0.50 2.72
C PHE A 60 -2.60 0.40 2.81
N LEU A 61 -3.66 -0.02 3.52
CA LEU A 61 -4.88 0.77 3.66
C LEU A 61 -4.63 2.10 4.37
N ASP A 62 -3.90 2.09 5.49
CA ASP A 62 -3.54 3.31 6.22
C ASP A 62 -2.78 4.33 5.34
N SER A 63 -1.85 3.86 4.51
CA SER A 63 -1.15 4.74 3.56
C SER A 63 -2.09 5.26 2.47
N LEU A 64 -2.97 4.43 1.92
CA LEU A 64 -3.90 4.83 0.86
C LEU A 64 -4.94 5.85 1.33
N ALA A 65 -5.30 5.85 2.62
CA ALA A 65 -6.19 6.86 3.18
C ALA A 65 -5.69 8.30 2.94
N LEU A 66 -4.37 8.49 2.85
CA LEU A 66 -3.77 9.80 2.53
C LEU A 66 -4.16 10.33 1.15
N LEU A 67 -4.55 9.46 0.20
CA LEU A 67 -4.97 9.88 -1.14
C LEU A 67 -6.24 10.75 -1.11
N GLN A 68 -7.03 10.71 -0.04
CA GLN A 68 -8.16 11.64 0.13
C GLN A 68 -7.71 13.11 0.22
N SER A 69 -6.47 13.34 0.66
CA SER A 69 -5.94 14.68 0.97
C SER A 69 -4.83 15.14 0.02
N LEU A 70 -4.36 14.25 -0.87
CA LEU A 70 -3.27 14.53 -1.80
C LEU A 70 -3.80 14.71 -3.22
N ASP A 71 -3.43 15.81 -3.87
CA ASP A 71 -3.65 16.00 -5.30
C ASP A 71 -2.36 15.68 -6.05
N SER A 72 -2.29 14.49 -6.65
CA SER A 72 -1.07 14.01 -7.31
C SER A 72 -0.60 14.94 -8.42
N GLU A 73 -1.50 15.67 -9.09
CA GLU A 73 -1.18 16.59 -10.19
C GLU A 73 -0.59 17.93 -9.72
N ARG A 74 -0.77 18.28 -8.44
CA ARG A 74 -0.42 19.61 -7.91
C ARG A 74 0.61 19.55 -6.78
N ASP A 75 0.64 18.46 -6.04
CA ASP A 75 1.44 18.33 -4.84
C ASP A 75 2.78 17.64 -5.12
N ASN A 76 3.87 18.30 -4.71
CA ASN A 76 5.18 17.67 -4.63
C ASN A 76 5.38 17.15 -3.20
N VAL A 77 5.27 15.83 -3.04
CA VAL A 77 5.35 15.19 -1.72
C VAL A 77 6.73 14.57 -1.50
N VAL A 78 7.26 14.70 -0.29
CA VAL A 78 8.45 13.99 0.18
C VAL A 78 8.09 13.09 1.35
N ASP A 79 8.54 11.84 1.30
CA ASP A 79 8.39 10.86 2.38
C ASP A 79 9.72 10.73 3.13
N ILE A 80 9.78 11.23 4.37
CA ILE A 80 11.00 11.29 5.17
C ILE A 80 11.03 10.11 6.14
N GLY A 81 12.03 9.23 5.97
CA GLY A 81 12.21 8.07 6.84
C GLY A 81 11.33 6.88 6.47
N SER A 82 10.97 6.75 5.18
CA SER A 82 9.99 5.77 4.68
C SER A 82 10.30 4.30 4.97
N GLY A 83 11.55 3.97 5.32
CA GLY A 83 11.95 2.62 5.74
C GLY A 83 11.62 1.57 4.68
N ALA A 84 10.55 0.80 4.92
CA ALA A 84 10.04 -0.18 3.96
C ALA A 84 9.36 0.44 2.72
N GLY A 85 9.18 1.77 2.69
CA GLY A 85 8.57 2.53 1.60
C GLY A 85 7.15 3.03 1.91
N PHE A 86 6.75 3.07 3.18
CA PHE A 86 5.44 3.59 3.59
C PHE A 86 5.56 5.01 4.16
N PRO A 87 4.60 5.90 3.89
CA PRO A 87 3.43 5.70 3.01
C PRO A 87 3.72 5.94 1.51
N GLY A 88 4.87 6.50 1.15
CA GLY A 88 5.12 7.12 -0.16
C GLY A 88 5.00 6.17 -1.36
N LEU A 89 5.60 4.97 -1.30
CA LEU A 89 5.52 4.02 -2.43
C LEU A 89 4.09 3.48 -2.60
N VAL A 90 3.36 3.27 -1.50
CA VAL A 90 1.96 2.84 -1.57
C VAL A 90 1.09 3.92 -2.20
N CYS A 91 1.24 5.17 -1.76
CA CYS A 91 0.49 6.29 -2.33
C CYS A 91 0.77 6.41 -3.84
N LYS A 92 2.05 6.34 -4.25
CA LYS A 92 2.43 6.42 -5.67
C LYS A 92 1.90 5.25 -6.49
N ALA A 93 1.87 4.04 -5.93
CA ALA A 93 1.35 2.85 -6.61
C ALA A 93 -0.18 2.84 -6.69
N GLY A 94 -0.87 3.42 -5.70
CA GLY A 94 -2.34 3.50 -5.64
C GLY A 94 -2.92 4.59 -6.53
N ASN A 95 -2.23 5.73 -6.65
CA ASN A 95 -2.60 6.82 -7.56
C ASN A 95 -1.39 7.24 -8.42
N PRO A 96 -1.05 6.44 -9.45
CA PRO A 96 0.02 6.80 -10.36
C PRO A 96 -0.44 7.95 -11.27
N LEU A 97 0.25 9.09 -11.16
CA LEU A 97 0.32 10.11 -12.23
C LEU A 97 0.42 9.49 -13.63
#